data_AF-A0A239NV35-F1
#
_entry.id   AF-A0A239NV35-F1
#
_cell.length_a   1.000
_cell.length_b   1.000
_cell.length_c   1.000
_cell.angle_alpha   90.00
_cell.angle_beta   90.00
_cell.angle_gamma   90.00
#
_symmetry.space_group_name_H-M   'P 1'
#
loop_
_entity.id
_entity.type
_entity.pdbx_description
1 polymer ?
#
loop_
_entity_poly.entity_id
_entity_poly.type
_entity_poly.pdbx_seq_one_letter_code
_entity_poly.pdbx_strand_id
1 'polypeptide(L)'
;MVIELEGSGIRRSYPKNNFDFNVMLSDVSTSSLADIALIVQGYIDNLDPSERNESHEIGGVDVIASIFIDGIATLAWEEDADLTLYITSNGEVVFAISVSALARQASRSLINHFSNSLRKFGHELIDMYGIEEQMIVRNLDEDVKGWGLYAMASSSDISLEKLVAHRHEIARTTFFPKRMQSSPGAMFEMIKLGGMNNLINMPESAFLEVKSAPYEMKRDKEWQCELAEDVARFANSEHGGLLLIGMRSKKIDGQDLIINISPIPISAERISRYYQTIDSRVHPPISNLQFESILSDTGEVLCILVPPQLEESKPFLVQGAFFDGKYQKGLISIVRRRDEHSIPVTAREIHAMLAAGRALLRGNADRGKENFLSIDLINPENPDSTS
;
A
#
# COMPACT_ATOMS: atom_id res chain seq x y z
N MET A 1 36.50 16.96 -33.98
CA MET A 1 36.86 16.24 -32.75
C MET A 1 35.59 15.54 -32.28
N VAL A 2 35.58 14.22 -32.39
CA VAL A 2 34.41 13.37 -32.13
C VAL A 2 34.28 13.27 -30.61
N ILE A 3 33.19 13.79 -30.07
CA ILE A 3 32.72 13.37 -28.75
C ILE A 3 32.22 11.94 -28.98
N GLU A 4 33.12 10.97 -28.88
CA GLU A 4 32.77 9.56 -28.82
C GLU A 4 32.27 9.32 -27.40
N LEU A 5 30.99 9.67 -27.22
CA LEU A 5 30.09 9.10 -26.23
C LEU A 5 29.78 7.66 -26.65
N GLU A 6 30.82 6.83 -26.80
CA GLU A 6 30.73 5.38 -26.68
C GLU A 6 31.25 5.05 -25.28
N GLY A 7 30.29 5.02 -24.35
CA GLY A 7 30.48 4.78 -22.93
C GLY A 7 29.40 5.42 -22.07
N SER A 8 28.81 6.53 -22.51
CA SER A 8 27.69 7.21 -21.83
C SER A 8 26.78 7.91 -22.85
N GLY A 9 25.57 7.43 -23.06
CA GLY A 9 24.69 7.87 -24.15
C GLY A 9 24.02 9.21 -23.87
N ILE A 10 24.42 10.27 -24.59
CA ILE A 10 23.73 11.57 -24.58
C ILE A 10 23.10 11.89 -25.95
N ARG A 11 21.76 12.03 -26.06
CA ARG A 11 21.04 12.39 -27.30
C ARG A 11 20.29 13.72 -27.20
N ARG A 12 20.30 14.54 -28.27
CA ARG A 12 19.59 15.84 -28.39
C ARG A 12 18.19 15.67 -28.99
N SER A 13 17.15 16.28 -28.42
CA SER A 13 15.80 16.33 -29.03
C SER A 13 14.98 17.56 -28.58
N TYR A 14 14.27 18.20 -29.53
CA TYR A 14 13.26 19.31 -29.39
C TYR A 14 13.79 20.79 -29.44
N PRO A 15 12.93 21.82 -29.68
CA PRO A 15 13.23 22.92 -30.61
C PRO A 15 14.08 24.08 -30.05
N LYS A 16 15.05 24.49 -30.89
CA LYS A 16 15.80 25.77 -31.04
C LYS A 16 16.30 26.60 -29.86
N ASN A 17 15.81 26.48 -28.63
CA ASN A 17 16.14 27.43 -27.56
C ASN A 17 16.73 26.80 -26.28
N ASN A 18 16.92 25.48 -26.21
CA ASN A 18 17.56 24.82 -25.05
C ASN A 18 18.53 23.71 -25.47
N PHE A 19 19.57 23.49 -24.66
CA PHE A 19 20.42 22.30 -24.75
C PHE A 19 19.76 21.19 -23.95
N ASP A 20 19.13 20.25 -24.66
CA ASP A 20 18.49 19.09 -24.05
C ASP A 20 19.37 17.86 -24.24
N PHE A 21 19.73 17.24 -23.12
CA PHE A 21 20.58 16.06 -23.07
C PHE A 21 19.78 14.88 -22.49
N ASN A 22 19.60 13.79 -23.24
CA ASN A 22 19.01 12.56 -22.70
C ASN A 22 20.11 11.63 -22.21
N VAL A 23 20.15 11.29 -20.93
CA VAL A 23 21.20 10.45 -20.34
C VAL A 23 20.60 9.21 -19.70
N MET A 24 21.16 8.04 -20.00
CA MET A 24 20.77 6.79 -19.34
C MET A 24 21.31 6.75 -17.92
N LEU A 25 20.47 6.45 -16.93
CA LEU A 25 20.87 6.36 -15.52
C LEU A 25 22.06 5.40 -15.29
N SER A 26 22.16 4.30 -16.05
CA SER A 26 23.26 3.33 -15.98
C SER A 26 24.64 3.94 -16.24
N ASP A 27 24.68 5.04 -16.98
CA ASP A 27 25.92 5.58 -17.54
C ASP A 27 26.55 6.65 -16.63
N VAL A 28 25.76 7.20 -15.70
CA VAL A 28 26.13 8.37 -14.87
C VAL A 28 25.69 8.25 -13.41
N SER A 29 25.25 7.07 -12.97
CA SER A 29 24.66 6.87 -11.62
C SER A 29 25.58 7.31 -10.47
N THR A 30 26.90 7.13 -10.64
CA THR A 30 27.92 7.47 -9.63
C THR A 30 28.44 8.90 -9.73
N SER A 31 28.15 9.62 -10.83
CA SER A 31 28.57 11.00 -11.02
C SER A 31 27.85 11.93 -10.04
N SER A 32 28.60 12.89 -9.48
CA SER A 32 27.98 13.97 -8.71
C SER A 32 27.24 14.93 -9.66
N LEU A 33 26.21 15.62 -9.15
CA LEU A 33 25.54 16.65 -9.93
C LEU A 33 26.49 17.79 -10.32
N ALA A 34 27.47 18.13 -9.47
CA ALA A 34 28.51 19.11 -9.80
C ALA A 34 29.36 18.69 -11.00
N ASP A 35 29.78 17.43 -11.06
CA ASP A 35 30.58 16.93 -12.19
C ASP A 35 29.77 17.00 -13.49
N ILE A 36 28.50 16.61 -13.44
CA ILE A 36 27.59 16.71 -14.58
C ILE A 36 27.44 18.17 -15.03
N ALA A 37 27.24 19.10 -14.09
CA ALA A 37 27.14 20.53 -14.38
C ALA A 37 28.41 21.09 -15.00
N LEU A 38 29.59 20.73 -14.47
CA LEU A 38 30.88 21.16 -15.01
C LEU A 38 31.12 20.64 -16.44
N ILE A 39 30.75 19.40 -16.71
CA ILE A 39 30.86 18.81 -18.06
C ILE A 39 29.96 19.56 -19.05
N VAL A 40 28.72 19.84 -18.66
CA VAL A 40 27.75 20.54 -19.51
C VAL A 40 28.17 22.00 -19.72
N GLN A 41 28.59 22.70 -18.67
CA GLN A 41 29.10 24.08 -18.78
C GLN A 41 30.33 24.14 -19.68
N GLY A 42 31.28 23.23 -19.48
CA GLY A 42 32.47 23.14 -20.32
C GLY A 42 32.13 22.86 -21.79
N TYR A 43 31.10 22.07 -22.07
CA TYR A 43 30.60 21.89 -23.43
C TYR A 43 30.04 23.20 -24.01
N ILE A 44 29.16 23.88 -23.28
CA ILE A 44 28.53 25.15 -23.71
C ILE A 44 29.57 26.25 -23.95
N ASP A 45 30.57 26.36 -23.08
CA ASP A 45 31.63 27.36 -23.19
C ASP A 45 32.47 27.17 -24.45
N ASN A 46 32.60 25.94 -24.95
CA ASN A 46 33.33 25.60 -26.16
C ASN A 46 32.51 25.73 -27.45
N LEU A 47 31.20 26.01 -27.36
CA LEU A 47 30.37 26.27 -28.54
C LEU A 47 30.66 27.65 -29.13
N ASP A 48 30.43 27.76 -30.45
CA ASP A 48 30.44 29.05 -31.11
C ASP A 48 29.39 29.97 -30.44
N PRO A 49 29.69 31.25 -30.17
CA PRO A 49 28.72 32.17 -29.56
C PRO A 49 27.37 32.24 -30.28
N SER A 50 27.33 31.99 -31.59
CA SER A 50 26.09 31.94 -32.38
C SER A 50 25.25 30.67 -32.17
N GLU A 51 25.84 29.64 -31.56
CA GLU A 51 25.19 28.38 -31.19
C GLU A 51 24.76 28.34 -29.72
N ARG A 52 25.21 29.31 -28.90
CA ARG A 52 24.79 29.43 -27.50
C ARG A 52 23.33 29.85 -27.47
N ASN A 53 22.50 29.03 -26.85
CA ASN A 53 21.08 29.34 -26.66
C ASN A 53 20.92 30.50 -25.66
N GLU A 54 19.83 31.25 -25.82
CA GLU A 54 19.37 32.17 -24.76
C GLU A 54 18.96 31.34 -23.55
N SER A 55 19.34 31.79 -22.36
CA SER A 55 18.87 31.17 -21.12
C SER A 55 17.36 31.39 -20.97
N HIS A 56 16.71 30.53 -20.19
CA HIS A 56 15.30 30.67 -19.85
C HIS A 56 15.10 30.60 -18.34
N GLU A 57 14.02 31.22 -17.85
CA GLU A 57 13.76 31.30 -16.42
C GLU A 57 12.83 30.17 -15.95
N ILE A 58 13.25 29.43 -14.93
CA ILE A 58 12.41 28.46 -14.20
C ILE A 58 12.36 28.89 -12.74
N GLY A 59 11.17 29.27 -12.25
CA GLY A 59 10.98 29.63 -10.84
C GLY A 59 11.90 30.76 -10.34
N GLY A 60 12.26 31.73 -11.20
CA GLY A 60 13.20 32.80 -10.85
C GLY A 60 14.68 32.46 -11.09
N VAL A 61 14.98 31.27 -11.59
CA VAL A 61 16.35 30.79 -11.82
C VAL A 61 16.66 30.76 -13.32
N ASP A 62 17.81 31.32 -13.68
CA ASP A 62 18.28 31.40 -15.07
C ASP A 62 18.96 30.09 -15.49
N VAL A 63 18.31 29.36 -16.39
CA VAL A 63 18.69 28.01 -16.85
C VAL A 63 19.30 28.07 -18.25
N ILE A 64 20.45 27.43 -18.40
CA ILE A 64 21.22 27.38 -19.66
C ILE A 64 21.17 26.02 -20.36
N ALA A 65 20.81 24.96 -19.63
CA ALA A 65 20.68 23.60 -20.18
C ALA A 65 19.72 22.74 -19.37
N SER A 66 19.13 21.74 -20.02
CA SER A 66 18.30 20.71 -19.41
C SER A 66 18.85 19.32 -19.71
N ILE A 67 18.74 18.41 -18.75
CA ILE A 67 19.21 17.02 -18.84
C ILE A 67 18.05 16.12 -18.42
N PHE A 68 17.49 15.39 -19.37
CA PHE A 68 16.48 14.37 -19.10
C PHE A 68 17.16 13.05 -18.72
N ILE A 69 16.77 12.49 -17.58
CA ILE A 69 17.33 11.24 -17.08
C ILE A 69 16.41 10.08 -17.45
N ASP A 70 16.84 9.29 -18.42
CA ASP A 70 16.16 8.09 -18.89
C ASP A 70 16.45 6.87 -17.98
N GLY A 71 15.55 5.89 -18.02
CA GLY A 71 15.76 4.59 -17.37
C GLY A 71 15.56 4.61 -15.86
N ILE A 72 14.87 5.64 -15.34
CA ILE A 72 14.41 5.65 -13.96
C ILE A 72 13.30 4.63 -13.81
N ALA A 73 13.44 3.73 -12.85
CA ALA A 73 12.38 2.77 -12.55
C ALA A 73 11.11 3.53 -12.14
N THR A 74 9.99 3.26 -12.81
CA THR A 74 8.70 3.80 -12.40
C THR A 74 8.20 3.07 -11.16
N LEU A 75 7.50 3.79 -10.28
CA LEU A 75 6.71 3.13 -9.25
C LEU A 75 5.48 2.49 -9.90
N ALA A 76 4.86 1.50 -9.24
CA ALA A 76 3.81 0.69 -9.86
C ALA A 76 2.55 1.50 -10.25
N TRP A 77 2.41 2.72 -9.73
CA TRP A 77 1.31 3.65 -9.98
C TRP A 77 1.72 4.84 -10.86
N GLU A 78 2.95 4.90 -11.34
CA GLU A 78 3.44 5.96 -12.21
C GLU A 78 3.42 5.47 -13.65
N GLU A 79 2.87 6.28 -14.56
CA GLU A 79 2.95 6.01 -16.01
C GLU A 79 4.34 6.37 -16.52
N ASP A 80 4.84 7.56 -16.17
CA ASP A 80 6.17 8.04 -16.52
C ASP A 80 6.88 8.65 -15.29
N ALA A 81 8.11 8.20 -15.03
CA ALA A 81 8.93 8.69 -13.94
C ALA A 81 9.98 9.64 -14.49
N ASP A 82 9.62 10.93 -14.54
CA ASP A 82 10.56 11.94 -15.01
C ASP A 82 11.46 12.43 -13.88
N LEU A 83 12.73 12.59 -14.21
CA LEU A 83 13.69 13.44 -13.50
C LEU A 83 14.42 14.27 -14.54
N THR A 84 14.27 15.57 -14.46
CA THR A 84 15.01 16.51 -15.31
C THR A 84 15.97 17.29 -14.44
N LEU A 85 17.22 17.45 -14.86
CA LEU A 85 18.18 18.36 -14.25
C LEU A 85 18.24 19.62 -15.10
N TYR A 86 18.33 20.77 -14.46
CA TYR A 86 18.51 22.07 -15.07
C TYR A 86 19.82 22.64 -14.57
N ILE A 87 20.71 22.97 -15.50
CA ILE A 87 21.98 23.64 -15.20
C ILE A 87 21.74 25.13 -15.33
N THR A 88 22.06 25.85 -14.28
CA THR A 88 21.83 27.29 -14.19
C THR A 88 23.05 28.08 -14.68
N SER A 89 22.89 29.37 -14.98
CA SER A 89 23.99 30.22 -15.44
C SER A 89 25.09 30.47 -14.40
N ASN A 90 24.81 30.23 -13.12
CA ASN A 90 25.80 30.23 -12.03
C ASN A 90 26.41 28.85 -11.75
N GLY A 91 26.09 27.81 -12.54
CA GLY A 91 26.64 26.46 -12.41
C GLY A 91 26.01 25.61 -11.31
N GLU A 92 24.86 26.02 -10.79
CA GLU A 92 24.05 25.22 -9.86
C GLU A 92 23.17 24.21 -10.62
N VAL A 93 22.66 23.22 -9.89
CA VAL A 93 21.76 22.20 -10.44
C VAL A 93 20.41 22.28 -9.75
N VAL A 94 19.40 22.64 -10.53
CA VAL A 94 17.99 22.51 -10.17
C VAL A 94 17.50 21.19 -10.74
N PHE A 95 16.56 20.52 -10.08
CA PHE A 95 15.94 19.32 -10.62
C PHE A 95 14.42 19.42 -10.58
N ALA A 96 13.76 18.84 -11.59
CA ALA A 96 12.33 18.60 -11.58
C ALA A 96 12.04 17.11 -11.41
N ILE A 97 11.03 16.81 -10.61
CA ILE A 97 10.48 15.46 -10.47
C ILE A 97 8.97 15.48 -10.70
N SER A 98 8.49 14.49 -11.44
CA SER A 98 7.07 14.18 -11.54
C SER A 98 6.68 13.22 -10.42
N VAL A 99 5.59 13.51 -9.71
CA VAL A 99 5.09 12.72 -8.59
C VAL A 99 3.58 12.57 -8.66
N SER A 100 3.06 11.43 -8.22
CA SER A 100 1.63 11.17 -8.19
C SER A 100 1.07 11.29 -6.77
N ALA A 101 -0.18 11.72 -6.65
CA ALA A 101 -0.93 11.73 -5.40
C ALA A 101 -2.41 11.40 -5.62
N LEU A 102 -3.07 10.92 -4.57
CA LEU A 102 -4.51 10.62 -4.62
C LEU A 102 -5.33 11.91 -4.67
N ALA A 103 -6.37 11.96 -5.52
CA ALA A 103 -7.14 13.16 -5.83
C ALA A 103 -7.81 13.80 -4.60
N ARG A 104 -8.13 13.00 -3.57
CA ARG A 104 -8.73 13.49 -2.33
C ARG A 104 -7.79 14.34 -1.46
N GLN A 105 -6.49 14.36 -1.76
CA GLN A 105 -5.54 15.18 -1.00
C GLN A 105 -5.63 16.64 -1.45
N ALA A 106 -5.85 17.55 -0.49
CA ALA A 106 -5.89 18.98 -0.78
C ALA A 106 -4.51 19.48 -1.26
N SER A 107 -4.48 20.27 -2.34
CA SER A 107 -3.26 20.82 -2.96
C SER A 107 -2.32 21.49 -1.95
N ARG A 108 -2.86 22.27 -1.01
CA ARG A 108 -2.05 22.91 0.05
C ARG A 108 -1.40 21.90 1.00
N SER A 109 -2.07 20.80 1.31
CA SER A 109 -1.50 19.73 2.14
C SER A 109 -0.38 19.02 1.40
N LEU A 110 -0.55 18.81 0.09
CA LEU A 110 0.45 18.23 -0.80
C LEU A 110 1.70 19.11 -0.88
N ILE A 111 1.56 20.42 -1.12
CA ILE A 111 2.69 21.38 -1.13
C ILE A 111 3.51 21.29 0.15
N ASN A 112 2.83 21.32 1.30
CA ASN A 112 3.51 21.21 2.59
C ASN A 112 4.21 19.85 2.74
N HIS A 113 3.59 18.77 2.27
CA HIS A 113 4.19 17.45 2.32
C HIS A 113 5.44 17.36 1.44
N PHE A 114 5.35 17.79 0.17
CA PHE A 114 6.48 17.87 -0.74
C PHE A 114 7.63 18.70 -0.19
N SER A 115 7.34 19.92 0.28
CA SER A 115 8.32 20.81 0.87
C SER A 115 9.04 20.15 2.05
N ASN A 116 8.31 19.46 2.93
CA ASN A 116 8.88 18.77 4.08
C ASN A 116 9.72 17.55 3.66
N SER A 117 9.26 16.77 2.68
CA SER A 117 9.98 15.62 2.15
C SER A 117 11.28 16.05 1.45
N LEU A 118 11.25 17.11 0.63
CA LEU A 118 12.44 17.70 0.01
C LEU A 118 13.45 18.18 1.06
N ARG A 119 12.99 18.96 2.07
CA ARG A 119 13.86 19.45 3.16
C ARG A 119 14.48 18.32 3.97
N LYS A 120 13.78 17.20 4.17
CA LYS A 120 14.32 16.00 4.85
C LYS A 120 15.56 15.45 4.12
N PHE A 121 15.62 15.59 2.80
CA PHE A 121 16.75 15.18 1.98
C PHE A 121 17.77 16.30 1.72
N GLY A 122 17.59 17.47 2.35
CA GLY A 122 18.45 18.62 2.11
C GLY A 122 18.22 19.25 0.74
N HIS A 123 16.97 19.32 0.26
CA HIS A 123 16.59 20.06 -0.95
C HIS A 123 15.67 21.21 -0.61
N GLU A 124 15.74 22.28 -1.39
CA GLU A 124 14.88 23.45 -1.26
C GLU A 124 13.87 23.47 -2.40
N LEU A 125 12.57 23.60 -2.08
CA LEU A 125 11.54 23.74 -3.11
C LEU A 125 11.63 25.15 -3.71
N ILE A 126 11.81 25.24 -5.03
CA ILE A 126 11.83 26.51 -5.77
C ILE A 126 10.43 26.85 -6.23
N ASP A 127 9.80 25.91 -6.96
CA ASP A 127 8.50 26.13 -7.57
C ASP A 127 7.73 24.81 -7.69
N MET A 128 6.42 24.89 -7.90
CA MET A 128 5.56 23.72 -8.03
C MET A 128 4.41 24.02 -8.98
N TYR A 129 4.18 23.11 -9.93
CA TYR A 129 3.05 23.20 -10.85
C TYR A 129 2.24 21.91 -10.83
N GLY A 130 0.94 22.06 -10.62
CA GLY A 130 0.02 20.93 -10.75
C GLY A 130 -0.30 20.69 -12.22
N ILE A 131 -0.11 19.46 -12.67
CA ILE A 131 -0.72 19.00 -13.92
C ILE A 131 -2.00 18.29 -13.50
N GLU A 132 -3.15 18.95 -13.59
CA GLU A 132 -4.45 18.31 -13.31
C GLU A 132 -4.87 17.33 -14.42
N GLU A 133 -3.94 16.54 -14.94
CA GLU A 133 -4.26 15.41 -15.78
C GLU A 133 -4.57 14.20 -14.88
N GLN A 134 -5.73 13.59 -15.12
CA GLN A 134 -6.11 12.35 -14.45
C GLN A 134 -5.22 11.24 -14.99
N MET A 135 -4.33 10.72 -14.13
CA MET A 135 -3.62 9.49 -14.45
C MET A 135 -4.49 8.30 -14.03
N ILE A 136 -4.67 7.34 -14.93
CA ILE A 136 -5.47 6.13 -14.65
C ILE A 136 -4.53 5.11 -14.00
N VAL A 137 -4.53 5.06 -12.67
CA VAL A 137 -3.83 3.98 -11.96
C VAL A 137 -4.69 2.71 -12.02
N ARG A 138 -4.18 1.68 -12.68
CA ARG A 138 -4.86 0.38 -12.76
C ARG A 138 -5.12 -0.17 -11.36
N ASN A 139 -6.35 -0.60 -11.10
CA ASN A 139 -6.80 -1.27 -9.86
C ASN A 139 -7.00 -0.40 -8.62
N LEU A 140 -7.01 0.93 -8.74
CA LEU A 140 -7.56 1.80 -7.69
C LEU A 140 -8.94 2.31 -8.14
N ASP A 141 -9.94 2.19 -7.27
CA ASP A 141 -11.23 2.91 -7.39
C ASP A 141 -11.08 4.41 -7.05
N GLU A 142 -9.84 4.89 -6.85
CA GLU A 142 -9.54 6.27 -6.47
C GLU A 142 -8.95 7.05 -7.66
N ASP A 143 -9.50 8.24 -7.93
CA ASP A 143 -8.90 9.19 -8.87
C ASP A 143 -7.47 9.55 -8.43
N VAL A 144 -6.51 9.45 -9.35
CA VAL A 144 -5.11 9.84 -9.12
C VAL A 144 -4.80 11.13 -9.90
N LYS A 145 -4.07 12.04 -9.26
CA LYS A 145 -3.59 13.30 -9.85
C LYS A 145 -2.06 13.30 -9.94
N GLY A 146 -1.54 13.76 -11.08
CA GLY A 146 -0.12 14.04 -11.27
C GLY A 146 0.29 15.44 -10.77
N TRP A 147 1.55 15.60 -10.40
CA TRP A 147 2.15 16.88 -10.03
C TRP A 147 3.59 16.95 -10.54
N GLY A 148 4.00 18.10 -11.09
CA GLY A 148 5.39 18.42 -11.38
C GLY A 148 5.97 19.30 -10.27
N LEU A 149 7.12 18.93 -9.73
CA LEU A 149 7.82 19.69 -8.68
C LEU A 149 9.15 20.20 -9.23
N TYR A 150 9.48 21.48 -9.00
CA TYR A 150 10.83 22.03 -9.23
C TYR A 150 11.53 22.28 -7.89
N ALA A 151 12.68 21.66 -7.68
CA ALA A 151 13.45 21.80 -6.45
C ALA A 151 14.94 22.05 -6.74
N MET A 152 15.55 22.89 -5.91
CA MET A 152 16.99 23.07 -5.88
C MET A 152 17.62 21.94 -5.07
N ALA A 153 18.60 21.26 -5.65
CA ALA A 153 19.44 20.37 -4.86
C ALA A 153 20.31 21.21 -3.93
N SER A 154 20.16 21.09 -2.60
CA SER A 154 20.94 21.92 -1.68
C SER A 154 22.39 21.42 -1.47
N SER A 155 22.83 20.43 -2.25
CA SER A 155 24.24 19.99 -2.27
C SER A 155 24.72 19.71 -3.70
N SER A 156 25.75 20.42 -4.13
CA SER A 156 26.53 20.14 -5.34
C SER A 156 27.08 18.70 -5.38
N ASP A 157 27.17 18.04 -4.21
CA ASP A 157 27.85 16.76 -4.02
C ASP A 157 26.91 15.54 -3.98
N ILE A 158 25.61 15.71 -4.25
CA ILE A 158 24.70 14.55 -4.35
C ILE A 158 24.98 13.80 -5.66
N SER A 159 25.02 12.47 -5.60
CA SER A 159 25.09 11.63 -6.80
C SER A 159 23.72 11.48 -7.44
N LEU A 160 23.69 11.22 -8.75
CA LEU A 160 22.43 10.99 -9.45
C LEU A 160 21.64 9.80 -8.86
N GLU A 161 22.32 8.71 -8.50
CA GLU A 161 21.70 7.55 -7.82
C GLU A 161 20.96 7.95 -6.54
N LYS A 162 21.58 8.80 -5.71
CA LYS A 162 20.94 9.29 -4.48
C LYS A 162 19.75 10.18 -4.79
N LEU A 163 19.83 11.02 -5.83
CA LEU A 163 18.73 11.86 -6.25
C LEU A 163 17.53 11.03 -6.73
N VAL A 164 17.77 9.97 -7.50
CA VAL A 164 16.73 9.01 -7.92
C VAL A 164 16.10 8.32 -6.71
N ALA A 165 16.91 7.88 -5.73
CA ALA A 165 16.38 7.31 -4.49
C ALA A 165 15.52 8.30 -3.69
N HIS A 166 15.92 9.57 -3.62
CA HIS A 166 15.12 10.63 -3.01
C HIS A 166 13.80 10.83 -3.76
N ARG A 167 13.82 10.88 -5.09
CA ARG A 167 12.64 11.01 -5.95
C ARG A 167 11.62 9.90 -5.67
N HIS A 168 12.07 8.64 -5.64
CA HIS A 168 11.21 7.51 -5.29
C HIS A 168 10.60 7.67 -3.90
N GLU A 169 11.39 8.01 -2.90
CA GLU A 169 10.89 8.15 -1.54
C GLU A 169 9.90 9.33 -1.39
N ILE A 170 10.12 10.44 -2.10
CA ILE A 170 9.17 11.57 -2.18
C ILE A 170 7.85 11.11 -2.82
N ALA A 171 7.91 10.44 -3.97
CA ALA A 171 6.72 9.94 -4.66
C ALA A 171 5.94 8.94 -3.78
N ARG A 172 6.65 8.01 -3.13
CA ARG A 172 6.05 7.02 -2.21
C ARG A 172 5.35 7.66 -1.02
N THR A 173 6.03 8.57 -0.32
CA THR A 173 5.50 9.22 0.89
C THR A 173 4.33 10.15 0.59
N THR A 174 4.33 10.78 -0.59
CA THR A 174 3.23 11.62 -1.06
C THR A 174 2.02 10.80 -1.44
N PHE A 175 2.22 9.74 -2.21
CA PHE A 175 1.13 8.88 -2.67
C PHE A 175 0.50 8.12 -1.49
N PHE A 176 1.32 7.62 -0.56
CA PHE A 176 0.90 6.90 0.64
C PHE A 176 1.26 7.64 1.92
N PRO A 177 0.52 8.71 2.28
CA PRO A 177 0.76 9.38 3.55
C PRO A 177 0.46 8.41 4.70
N LYS A 178 1.19 8.53 5.81
CA LYS A 178 1.03 7.66 7.00
C LYS A 178 -0.43 7.50 7.48
N ARG A 179 -1.30 8.49 7.24
CA ARG A 179 -2.73 8.40 7.58
C ARG A 179 -3.50 7.36 6.78
N MET A 180 -3.06 6.99 5.57
CA MET A 180 -3.66 5.90 4.79
C MET A 180 -3.35 4.52 5.34
N GLN A 181 -2.36 4.40 6.21
CA GLN A 181 -2.05 3.17 6.90
C GLN A 181 -3.00 2.90 8.08
N SER A 182 -4.22 3.45 8.05
CA SER A 182 -5.20 3.38 9.14
C SER A 182 -6.31 2.36 8.93
N SER A 183 -6.39 1.73 7.75
CA SER A 183 -7.32 0.63 7.49
C SER A 183 -6.64 -0.53 6.76
N PRO A 184 -7.13 -1.78 6.93
CA PRO A 184 -6.58 -2.95 6.25
C PRO A 184 -6.59 -2.82 4.73
N GLY A 185 -7.70 -2.36 4.15
CA GLY A 185 -7.85 -2.24 2.70
C GLY A 185 -6.89 -1.21 2.10
N ALA A 186 -6.76 -0.03 2.71
CA ALA A 186 -5.84 1.00 2.24
C ALA A 186 -4.36 0.54 2.37
N MET A 187 -4.03 -0.20 3.42
CA MET A 187 -2.70 -0.79 3.58
C MET A 187 -2.43 -1.90 2.57
N PHE A 188 -3.42 -2.75 2.29
CA PHE A 188 -3.31 -3.81 1.27
C PHE A 188 -3.05 -3.22 -0.12
N GLU A 189 -3.80 -2.19 -0.52
CA GLU A 189 -3.56 -1.49 -1.79
C GLU A 189 -2.21 -0.77 -1.82
N MET A 190 -1.80 -0.14 -0.71
CA MET A 190 -0.46 0.44 -0.59
C MET A 190 0.62 -0.61 -0.88
N ILE A 191 0.51 -1.81 -0.29
CA ILE A 191 1.50 -2.88 -0.49
C ILE A 191 1.47 -3.37 -1.94
N LYS A 192 0.29 -3.60 -2.53
CA LYS A 192 0.11 -4.00 -3.93
C LYS A 192 0.82 -3.09 -4.92
N LEU A 193 0.79 -1.80 -4.63
CA LEU A 193 1.40 -0.77 -5.46
C LEU A 193 2.91 -0.63 -5.20
N GLY A 194 3.51 -1.49 -4.37
CA GLY A 194 4.94 -1.50 -4.09
C GLY A 194 5.32 -0.78 -2.81
N GLY A 195 4.35 -0.33 -2.01
CA GLY A 195 4.49 0.40 -0.74
C GLY A 195 5.02 -0.41 0.45
N MET A 196 5.46 -1.66 0.26
CA MET A 196 5.81 -2.60 1.33
C MET A 196 6.89 -2.09 2.31
N ASN A 197 7.91 -1.37 1.82
CA ASN A 197 8.96 -0.80 2.68
C ASN A 197 8.44 0.23 3.69
N ASN A 198 7.25 0.82 3.46
CA ASN A 198 6.64 1.77 4.39
C ASN A 198 6.17 1.11 5.69
N LEU A 199 6.11 -0.22 5.72
CA LEU A 199 5.76 -1.00 6.90
C LEU A 199 6.93 -1.18 7.87
N ILE A 200 8.17 -0.92 7.45
CA ILE A 200 9.33 -1.05 8.33
C ILE A 200 9.24 0.01 9.45
N ASN A 201 9.48 -0.43 10.68
CA ASN A 201 9.27 0.29 11.94
C ASN A 201 7.81 0.62 12.27
N MET A 202 6.84 0.08 11.53
CA MET A 202 5.45 0.16 11.97
C MET A 202 5.20 -0.88 13.07
N PRO A 203 4.44 -0.51 14.13
CA PRO A 203 3.94 -1.49 15.07
C PRO A 203 2.88 -2.36 14.40
N GLU A 204 2.86 -3.64 14.78
CA GLU A 204 1.65 -4.46 14.64
C GLU A 204 0.48 -3.77 15.35
N SER A 205 -0.74 -4.06 14.91
CA SER A 205 -1.92 -3.35 15.42
C SER A 205 -3.12 -4.28 15.51
N ALA A 206 -4.26 -3.74 15.97
CA ALA A 206 -5.50 -4.49 16.00
C ALA A 206 -5.89 -5.08 14.64
N PHE A 207 -5.45 -4.46 13.53
CA PHE A 207 -5.79 -4.89 12.18
C PHE A 207 -4.57 -5.36 11.35
N LEU A 208 -3.33 -5.25 11.85
CA LEU A 208 -2.12 -5.68 11.14
C LEU A 208 -1.37 -6.72 11.96
N GLU A 209 -1.09 -7.87 11.36
CA GLU A 209 -0.28 -8.94 11.94
C GLU A 209 0.77 -9.40 10.93
N VAL A 210 1.99 -9.67 11.38
CA VAL A 210 3.04 -10.21 10.51
C VAL A 210 3.57 -11.57 10.98
N LYS A 211 3.92 -12.44 10.03
CA LYS A 211 4.59 -13.72 10.28
C LYS A 211 5.85 -13.82 9.42
N SER A 212 6.96 -14.19 10.03
CA SER A 212 8.26 -14.24 9.32
C SER A 212 8.46 -15.50 8.47
N ALA A 213 7.60 -16.49 8.61
CA ALA A 213 7.74 -17.80 7.98
C ALA A 213 6.38 -18.37 7.57
N PRO A 214 6.34 -19.29 6.57
CA PRO A 214 5.12 -19.99 6.20
C PRO A 214 4.57 -20.81 7.38
N TYR A 215 3.26 -20.86 7.51
CA TYR A 215 2.57 -21.59 8.57
C TYR A 215 2.92 -23.09 8.56
N GLU A 216 2.98 -23.72 7.38
CA GLU A 216 3.18 -25.17 7.23
C GLU A 216 4.57 -25.67 7.64
N MET A 217 5.46 -24.79 8.11
CA MET A 217 6.67 -25.19 8.82
C MET A 217 6.39 -25.79 10.20
N LYS A 218 5.17 -25.60 10.75
CA LYS A 218 4.72 -26.25 11.99
C LYS A 218 4.04 -27.60 11.70
N ARG A 219 3.74 -28.37 12.76
CA ARG A 219 3.04 -29.66 12.64
C ARG A 219 1.68 -29.50 11.96
N ASP A 220 1.27 -30.49 11.17
CA ASP A 220 0.16 -30.33 10.21
C ASP A 220 -1.12 -29.72 10.80
N LYS A 221 -1.60 -30.21 11.94
CA LYS A 221 -2.83 -29.65 12.55
C LYS A 221 -2.60 -28.32 13.24
N GLU A 222 -1.39 -28.05 13.72
CA GLU A 222 -1.02 -26.88 14.49
C GLU A 222 -1.06 -25.63 13.64
N TRP A 223 -0.39 -25.66 12.48
CA TRP A 223 -0.40 -24.53 11.55
C TRP A 223 -1.79 -24.22 11.01
N GLN A 224 -2.61 -25.25 10.78
CA GLN A 224 -3.97 -25.09 10.28
C GLN A 224 -4.88 -24.39 11.30
N CYS A 225 -4.72 -24.70 12.59
CA CYS A 225 -5.49 -24.04 13.64
C CYS A 225 -5.05 -22.59 13.79
N GLU A 226 -3.74 -22.35 13.84
CA GLU A 226 -3.20 -20.99 14.00
C GLU A 226 -3.59 -20.06 12.85
N LEU A 227 -3.48 -20.51 11.59
CA LEU A 227 -3.92 -19.73 10.44
C LEU A 227 -5.42 -19.40 10.53
N ALA A 228 -6.25 -20.38 10.88
CA ALA A 228 -7.69 -20.19 11.02
C ALA A 228 -8.03 -19.25 12.19
N GLU A 229 -7.31 -19.32 13.31
CA GLU A 229 -7.47 -18.43 14.46
C GLU A 229 -7.05 -16.99 14.14
N ASP A 230 -5.93 -16.80 13.47
CA ASP A 230 -5.45 -15.47 13.06
C ASP A 230 -6.44 -14.80 12.10
N VAL A 231 -6.97 -15.56 11.13
CA VAL A 231 -7.94 -15.05 10.15
C VAL A 231 -9.33 -14.82 10.79
N ALA A 232 -9.82 -15.75 11.62
CA ALA A 232 -11.11 -15.58 12.32
C ALA A 232 -11.07 -14.41 13.32
N ARG A 233 -9.92 -14.15 13.96
CA ARG A 233 -9.72 -12.99 14.83
C ARG A 233 -9.98 -11.68 14.08
N PHE A 234 -9.50 -11.56 12.84
CA PHE A 234 -9.78 -10.40 12.00
C PHE A 234 -11.23 -10.35 11.51
N ALA A 235 -11.81 -11.49 11.14
CA ALA A 235 -13.22 -11.56 10.74
C ALA A 235 -14.18 -11.14 11.88
N ASN A 236 -13.79 -11.41 13.12
CA ASN A 236 -14.51 -10.98 14.33
C ASN A 236 -14.26 -9.52 14.74
N SER A 237 -13.34 -8.82 14.09
CA SER A 237 -13.05 -7.41 14.37
C SER A 237 -14.05 -6.48 13.66
N GLU A 238 -14.12 -5.22 14.06
CA GLU A 238 -14.99 -4.22 13.41
C GLU A 238 -14.49 -3.86 12.00
N HIS A 239 -13.18 -3.81 11.80
CA HIS A 239 -12.57 -3.30 10.57
C HIS A 239 -11.91 -4.38 9.69
N GLY A 240 -12.02 -5.65 10.06
CA GLY A 240 -11.27 -6.73 9.42
C GLY A 240 -9.80 -6.73 9.84
N GLY A 241 -8.92 -7.10 8.91
CA GLY A 241 -7.49 -7.05 9.13
C GLY A 241 -6.66 -7.56 7.96
N LEU A 242 -5.34 -7.44 8.12
CA LEU A 242 -4.32 -7.75 7.15
C LEU A 242 -3.26 -8.62 7.81
N LEU A 243 -3.07 -9.81 7.26
CA LEU A 243 -2.04 -10.75 7.67
C LEU A 243 -0.96 -10.79 6.58
N LEU A 244 0.29 -10.48 6.97
CA LEU A 244 1.44 -10.49 6.07
C LEU A 244 2.38 -11.62 6.43
N ILE A 245 2.63 -12.52 5.48
CA ILE A 245 3.48 -13.68 5.67
C ILE A 245 4.73 -13.50 4.81
N GLY A 246 5.89 -13.53 5.46
CA GLY A 246 7.17 -13.11 4.89
C GLY A 246 7.66 -11.77 5.46
N MET A 247 7.22 -11.38 6.65
CA MET A 247 7.68 -10.17 7.35
C MET A 247 7.99 -10.48 8.81
N ARG A 248 9.07 -9.90 9.33
CA ARG A 248 9.54 -10.16 10.70
C ARG A 248 9.27 -8.97 11.60
N SER A 249 8.60 -9.22 12.72
CA SER A 249 8.51 -8.30 13.84
C SER A 249 9.48 -8.64 14.97
N LYS A 250 9.73 -7.66 15.83
CA LYS A 250 10.48 -7.80 17.06
C LYS A 250 9.88 -6.88 18.12
N LYS A 251 9.76 -7.39 19.34
CA LYS A 251 9.37 -6.61 20.49
C LYS A 251 10.43 -5.57 20.86
N ILE A 252 10.07 -4.29 20.76
CA ILE A 252 10.89 -3.11 21.10
C ILE A 252 10.01 -2.19 21.95
N ASP A 253 10.49 -1.83 23.15
CA ASP A 253 9.77 -0.96 24.11
C ASP A 253 8.31 -1.38 24.39
N GLY A 254 8.06 -2.69 24.38
CA GLY A 254 6.75 -3.27 24.67
C GLY A 254 5.84 -3.46 23.47
N GLN A 255 6.20 -2.96 22.29
CA GLN A 255 5.45 -3.08 21.04
C GLN A 255 6.15 -4.02 20.06
N ASP A 256 5.40 -4.80 19.29
CA ASP A 256 5.95 -5.61 18.21
C ASP A 256 6.10 -4.75 16.95
N LEU A 257 7.34 -4.33 16.65
CA LEU A 257 7.65 -3.52 15.48
C LEU A 257 8.11 -4.39 14.32
N ILE A 258 7.63 -4.12 13.11
CA ILE A 258 8.10 -4.76 11.88
C ILE A 258 9.52 -4.28 11.60
N ILE A 259 10.51 -5.19 11.65
CA ILE A 259 11.93 -4.84 11.53
C ILE A 259 12.54 -5.21 10.18
N ASN A 260 11.94 -6.16 9.45
CA ASN A 260 12.51 -6.60 8.18
C ASN A 260 11.47 -7.31 7.29
N ILE A 261 11.67 -7.23 5.98
CA ILE A 261 11.04 -8.12 5.00
C ILE A 261 11.83 -9.43 5.00
N SER A 262 11.15 -10.56 5.07
CA SER A 262 11.72 -11.92 5.10
C SER A 262 10.99 -12.79 4.08
N PRO A 263 11.25 -12.59 2.78
CA PRO A 263 10.44 -13.20 1.73
C PRO A 263 10.42 -14.72 1.82
N ILE A 264 9.32 -15.32 1.36
CA ILE A 264 9.08 -16.75 1.40
C ILE A 264 8.79 -17.29 -0.02
N PRO A 265 9.10 -18.56 -0.31
CA PRO A 265 8.79 -19.14 -1.62
C PRO A 265 7.30 -19.37 -1.76
N ILE A 266 6.54 -18.53 -2.47
CA ILE A 266 5.09 -18.72 -2.63
C ILE A 266 4.80 -19.58 -3.87
N SER A 267 3.75 -20.41 -3.79
CA SER A 267 3.23 -21.18 -4.91
C SER A 267 1.71 -21.17 -4.89
N ALA A 268 1.09 -21.40 -6.06
CA ALA A 268 -0.37 -21.48 -6.18
C ALA A 268 -0.95 -22.59 -5.28
N GLU A 269 -0.24 -23.71 -5.13
CA GLU A 269 -0.62 -24.81 -4.25
C GLU A 269 -0.62 -24.40 -2.78
N ARG A 270 0.35 -23.58 -2.34
CA ARG A 270 0.37 -23.05 -0.97
C ARG A 270 -0.83 -22.15 -0.71
N ILE A 271 -1.10 -21.21 -1.62
CA ILE A 271 -2.26 -20.30 -1.50
C ILE A 271 -3.56 -21.10 -1.44
N SER A 272 -3.72 -22.08 -2.35
CA SER A 272 -4.88 -22.97 -2.36
C SER A 272 -5.04 -23.76 -1.06
N ARG A 273 -3.94 -24.28 -0.49
CA ARG A 273 -3.95 -24.96 0.81
C ARG A 273 -4.36 -24.05 1.96
N TYR A 274 -3.90 -22.79 1.97
CA TYR A 274 -4.28 -21.82 2.99
C TYR A 274 -5.76 -21.48 2.89
N TYR A 275 -6.25 -21.21 1.68
CA TYR A 275 -7.68 -20.97 1.42
C TYR A 275 -8.54 -22.14 1.90
N GLN A 276 -8.23 -23.37 1.48
CA GLN A 276 -8.96 -24.58 1.90
C GLN A 276 -8.93 -24.81 3.42
N THR A 277 -7.82 -24.45 4.06
CA THR A 277 -7.66 -24.56 5.51
C THR A 277 -8.59 -23.59 6.23
N ILE A 278 -8.66 -22.35 5.77
CA ILE A 278 -9.56 -21.33 6.33
C ILE A 278 -11.01 -21.73 6.09
N ASP A 279 -11.38 -22.06 4.85
CA ASP A 279 -12.74 -22.43 4.47
C ASP A 279 -13.28 -23.65 5.23
N SER A 280 -12.44 -24.66 5.43
CA SER A 280 -12.84 -25.88 6.17
C SER A 280 -12.95 -25.70 7.68
N ARG A 281 -12.30 -24.67 8.26
CA ARG A 281 -12.17 -24.51 9.71
C ARG A 281 -12.91 -23.30 10.26
N VAL A 282 -13.08 -22.25 9.49
CA VAL A 282 -13.73 -21.01 9.93
C VAL A 282 -15.19 -21.01 9.51
N HIS A 283 -16.09 -20.84 10.49
CA HIS A 283 -17.53 -20.89 10.28
C HIS A 283 -18.23 -19.67 10.91
N PRO A 284 -19.09 -18.92 10.18
CA PRO A 284 -19.40 -19.10 8.75
C PRO A 284 -18.19 -18.81 7.84
N PRO A 285 -18.24 -19.16 6.54
CA PRO A 285 -17.20 -18.77 5.59
C PRO A 285 -17.02 -17.25 5.54
N ILE A 286 -15.77 -16.80 5.41
CA ILE A 286 -15.45 -15.37 5.34
C ILE A 286 -15.74 -14.86 3.93
N SER A 287 -16.56 -13.82 3.85
CA SER A 287 -16.90 -13.19 2.57
C SER A 287 -15.76 -12.31 2.08
N ASN A 288 -15.46 -12.37 0.78
CA ASN A 288 -14.48 -11.53 0.08
C ASN A 288 -13.05 -11.60 0.62
N LEU A 289 -12.64 -12.75 1.16
CA LEU A 289 -11.26 -13.01 1.57
C LEU A 289 -10.31 -12.91 0.35
N GLN A 290 -9.25 -12.10 0.45
CA GLN A 290 -8.32 -11.89 -0.66
C GLN A 290 -6.91 -12.38 -0.32
N PHE A 291 -6.23 -12.94 -1.32
CA PHE A 291 -4.84 -13.38 -1.25
C PHE A 291 -4.08 -12.70 -2.38
N GLU A 292 -2.93 -12.10 -2.06
CA GLU A 292 -2.05 -11.48 -3.04
C GLU A 292 -0.60 -11.82 -2.73
N SER A 293 0.16 -12.23 -3.75
CA SER A 293 1.61 -12.43 -3.61
C SER A 293 2.35 -11.21 -4.13
N ILE A 294 3.18 -10.62 -3.28
CA ILE A 294 3.89 -9.38 -3.58
C ILE A 294 5.38 -9.67 -3.73
N LEU A 295 5.92 -9.35 -4.90
CA LEU A 295 7.34 -9.54 -5.19
C LEU A 295 8.21 -8.60 -4.33
N SER A 296 9.33 -9.16 -3.87
CA SER A 296 10.44 -8.49 -3.20
C SER A 296 11.74 -8.95 -3.86
N ASP A 297 12.81 -8.19 -3.70
CA ASP A 297 14.15 -8.47 -4.26
C ASP A 297 14.65 -9.91 -4.07
N THR A 298 14.21 -10.59 -3.00
CA THR A 298 14.71 -11.94 -2.63
C THR A 298 13.61 -13.01 -2.54
N GLY A 299 12.37 -12.71 -2.95
CA GLY A 299 11.26 -13.67 -2.93
C GLY A 299 9.90 -12.98 -2.90
N GLU A 300 8.91 -13.59 -2.23
CA GLU A 300 7.55 -13.04 -2.17
C GLU A 300 7.04 -12.87 -0.73
N VAL A 301 6.15 -11.90 -0.53
CA VAL A 301 5.37 -11.72 0.70
C VAL A 301 3.92 -12.00 0.36
N LEU A 302 3.30 -12.93 1.09
CA LEU A 302 1.88 -13.25 0.93
C LEU A 302 1.05 -12.34 1.82
N CYS A 303 0.14 -11.60 1.19
CA CYS A 303 -0.83 -10.74 1.86
C CYS A 303 -2.19 -11.43 1.89
N ILE A 304 -2.79 -11.53 3.07
CA ILE A 304 -4.16 -12.03 3.25
C ILE A 304 -5.00 -10.91 3.85
N LEU A 305 -5.88 -10.33 3.02
CA LEU A 305 -6.83 -9.30 3.46
C LEU A 305 -8.14 -9.97 3.89
N VAL A 306 -8.48 -9.78 5.17
CA VAL A 306 -9.77 -10.14 5.75
C VAL A 306 -10.62 -8.87 5.81
N PRO A 307 -11.61 -8.68 4.94
CA PRO A 307 -12.42 -7.46 4.95
C PRO A 307 -13.37 -7.44 6.17
N PRO A 308 -13.90 -6.25 6.54
CA PRO A 308 -14.97 -6.15 7.53
C PRO A 308 -16.13 -7.09 7.21
N GLN A 309 -16.58 -7.86 8.19
CA GLN A 309 -17.70 -8.79 8.05
C GLN A 309 -18.96 -8.20 8.69
N LEU A 310 -20.12 -8.57 8.15
CA LEU A 310 -21.43 -8.19 8.69
C LEU A 310 -21.59 -8.63 10.15
N GLU A 311 -22.20 -7.80 10.98
CA GLU A 311 -22.40 -8.10 12.41
C GLU A 311 -23.26 -9.35 12.63
N GLU A 312 -24.25 -9.58 11.78
CA GLU A 312 -25.11 -10.76 11.80
C GLU A 312 -24.37 -12.08 11.47
N SER A 313 -23.20 -11.99 10.84
CA SER A 313 -22.36 -13.15 10.53
C SER A 313 -21.40 -13.48 11.69
N LYS A 314 -21.26 -12.57 12.66
CA LYS A 314 -20.39 -12.76 13.83
C LYS A 314 -21.14 -13.52 14.93
N PRO A 315 -20.45 -14.35 15.73
CA PRO A 315 -19.00 -14.59 15.68
C PRO A 315 -18.59 -15.69 14.68
N PHE A 316 -17.42 -15.50 14.07
CA PHE A 316 -16.68 -16.51 13.32
C PHE A 316 -16.00 -17.47 14.30
N LEU A 317 -16.28 -18.75 14.13
CA LEU A 317 -15.83 -19.87 14.95
C LEU A 317 -14.70 -20.60 14.24
N VAL A 318 -13.70 -21.06 14.99
CA VAL A 318 -12.66 -21.96 14.48
C VAL A 318 -12.92 -23.38 14.97
N GLN A 319 -13.01 -24.33 14.04
CA GLN A 319 -13.15 -25.74 14.33
C GLN A 319 -11.80 -26.40 14.61
N GLY A 320 -11.73 -27.08 15.76
CA GLY A 320 -10.57 -27.78 16.24
C GLY A 320 -9.63 -26.85 17.00
N ALA A 321 -9.09 -27.35 18.11
CA ALA A 321 -8.11 -26.62 18.91
C ALA A 321 -7.08 -27.59 19.49
N PHE A 322 -5.93 -27.06 19.90
CA PHE A 322 -4.95 -27.80 20.69
C PHE A 322 -5.23 -27.62 22.17
N PHE A 323 -5.42 -28.73 22.88
CA PHE A 323 -5.55 -28.74 24.33
C PHE A 323 -4.59 -29.78 24.89
N ASP A 324 -3.73 -29.36 25.82
CA ASP A 324 -2.70 -30.21 26.43
C ASP A 324 -1.80 -30.91 25.38
N GLY A 325 -1.36 -30.13 24.38
CA GLY A 325 -0.49 -30.61 23.30
C GLY A 325 -1.16 -31.56 22.30
N LYS A 326 -2.45 -31.88 22.46
CA LYS A 326 -3.22 -32.77 21.58
C LYS A 326 -4.28 -32.01 20.81
N TYR A 327 -4.39 -32.33 19.52
CA TYR A 327 -5.44 -31.78 18.68
C TYR A 327 -6.79 -32.44 19.01
N GLN A 328 -7.82 -31.62 19.24
CA GLN A 328 -9.18 -32.08 19.46
C GLN A 328 -10.13 -31.45 18.42
N LYS A 329 -10.68 -32.29 17.54
CA LYS A 329 -11.60 -31.85 16.47
C LYS A 329 -12.94 -31.30 16.99
N GLY A 330 -13.39 -31.77 18.15
CA GLY A 330 -14.68 -31.38 18.75
C GLY A 330 -14.67 -30.05 19.50
N LEU A 331 -13.49 -29.43 19.69
CA LEU A 331 -13.40 -28.11 20.30
C LEU A 331 -13.69 -27.04 19.26
N ILE A 332 -14.35 -25.97 19.71
CA ILE A 332 -14.53 -24.73 18.95
C ILE A 332 -13.86 -23.60 19.70
N SER A 333 -13.24 -22.68 18.95
CA SER A 333 -12.65 -21.47 19.49
C SER A 333 -13.36 -20.25 18.92
N ILE A 334 -13.64 -19.25 19.76
CA ILE A 334 -14.09 -17.93 19.31
C ILE A 334 -13.00 -16.96 19.73
N VAL A 335 -12.22 -16.52 18.75
CA VAL A 335 -11.10 -15.61 18.98
C VAL A 335 -11.59 -14.20 18.71
N ARG A 336 -11.56 -13.36 19.75
CA ARG A 336 -11.80 -11.92 19.63
C ARG A 336 -10.54 -11.17 19.96
N ARG A 337 -10.30 -10.08 19.23
CA ARG A 337 -9.23 -9.15 19.55
C ARG A 337 -9.70 -8.11 20.55
N ARG A 338 -8.87 -7.81 21.55
CA ARG A 338 -8.96 -6.61 22.38
C ARG A 338 -7.57 -5.97 22.33
N ASP A 339 -7.46 -4.91 21.55
CA ASP A 339 -6.19 -4.27 21.20
C ASP A 339 -5.23 -5.26 20.50
N GLU A 340 -4.02 -5.45 21.01
CA GLU A 340 -3.03 -6.38 20.46
C GLU A 340 -3.26 -7.84 20.90
N HIS A 341 -4.13 -8.07 21.89
CA HIS A 341 -4.30 -9.39 22.51
C HIS A 341 -5.57 -10.11 22.05
N SER A 342 -5.49 -11.44 22.03
CA SER A 342 -6.65 -12.31 21.84
C SER A 342 -7.28 -12.63 23.18
N ILE A 343 -8.59 -12.42 23.31
CA ILE A 343 -9.39 -12.90 24.45
C ILE A 343 -10.31 -13.99 23.91
N PRO A 344 -10.12 -15.27 24.32
CA PRO A 344 -11.04 -16.31 23.96
C PRO A 344 -12.40 -16.05 24.63
N VAL A 345 -13.49 -16.19 23.88
CA VAL A 345 -14.83 -16.17 24.48
C VAL A 345 -14.99 -17.41 25.35
N THR A 346 -15.45 -17.22 26.58
CA THR A 346 -15.59 -18.31 27.55
C THR A 346 -16.79 -19.20 27.22
N ALA A 347 -16.75 -20.46 27.64
CA ALA A 347 -17.88 -21.38 27.48
C ALA A 347 -19.20 -20.84 28.09
N ARG A 348 -19.10 -20.01 29.15
CA ARG A 348 -20.25 -19.36 29.79
C ARG A 348 -20.92 -18.33 28.87
N GLU A 349 -20.12 -17.50 28.20
CA GLU A 349 -20.60 -16.52 27.24
C GLU A 349 -21.20 -17.21 26.01
N ILE A 350 -20.57 -18.27 25.50
CA ILE A 350 -21.12 -19.09 24.41
C ILE A 350 -22.49 -19.66 24.80
N HIS A 351 -22.61 -20.25 25.99
CA HIS A 351 -23.88 -20.77 26.49
C HIS A 351 -24.94 -19.67 26.60
N ALA A 352 -24.58 -18.49 27.10
CA ALA A 352 -25.50 -17.36 27.22
C ALA A 352 -26.04 -16.90 25.85
N MET A 353 -25.17 -16.76 24.84
CA MET A 353 -25.57 -16.42 23.47
C MET A 353 -26.54 -17.46 22.88
N LEU A 354 -26.23 -18.75 23.04
CA LEU A 354 -27.10 -19.84 22.57
C LEU A 354 -28.44 -19.88 23.30
N ALA A 355 -28.44 -19.68 24.61
CA ALA A 355 -29.66 -19.64 25.41
C ALA A 355 -30.57 -18.47 25.01
N ALA A 356 -29.99 -17.27 24.82
CA ALA A 356 -30.72 -16.09 24.35
C ALA A 356 -31.31 -16.30 22.94
N GLY A 357 -30.52 -16.84 22.01
CA GLY A 357 -31.00 -17.15 20.66
C GLY A 357 -32.16 -18.16 20.66
N ARG A 358 -32.06 -19.23 21.46
CA ARG A 358 -33.17 -20.20 21.62
C ARG A 358 -34.43 -19.58 22.20
N ALA A 359 -34.30 -18.67 23.17
CA ALA A 359 -35.45 -17.98 23.76
C ALA A 359 -36.15 -17.06 22.74
N LEU A 360 -35.38 -16.29 21.96
CA LEU A 360 -35.89 -15.42 20.90
C LEU A 360 -36.64 -16.22 19.82
N LEU A 361 -36.05 -17.32 19.35
CA LEU A 361 -36.65 -18.18 18.33
C LEU A 361 -37.97 -18.82 18.81
N ARG A 362 -38.05 -19.21 20.09
CA ARG A 362 -39.32 -19.70 20.68
C ARG A 362 -40.38 -18.60 20.72
N GLY A 363 -40.03 -17.41 21.19
CA GLY A 363 -40.98 -16.28 21.27
C GLY A 363 -41.55 -15.86 19.91
N ASN A 364 -40.75 -15.95 18.84
CA ASN A 364 -41.22 -15.68 17.48
C ASN A 364 -42.12 -16.78 16.93
N ALA A 365 -41.87 -18.05 17.29
CA ALA A 365 -42.74 -19.16 16.90
C ALA A 365 -44.13 -19.06 17.57
N ASP A 366 -44.19 -18.60 18.81
CA ASP A 366 -45.46 -18.43 19.53
C ASP A 366 -46.26 -17.23 19.01
N ARG A 367 -45.62 -16.09 18.69
CA ARG A 367 -46.29 -14.95 18.02
C ARG A 367 -46.77 -15.27 16.61
N GLY A 368 -46.01 -16.09 15.86
CA GLY A 368 -46.44 -16.57 14.54
C GLY A 368 -47.71 -17.43 14.57
N LYS A 369 -47.92 -18.19 15.66
CA LYS A 369 -49.15 -18.96 15.89
C LYS A 369 -50.34 -18.09 16.28
N GLU A 370 -50.14 -17.03 17.07
CA GLU A 370 -51.22 -16.08 17.41
C GLU A 370 -51.73 -15.31 16.18
N ASN A 371 -50.84 -14.96 15.24
CA ASN A 371 -51.24 -14.34 13.97
C ASN A 371 -51.92 -15.31 12.99
N PHE A 372 -51.64 -16.62 13.09
CA PHE A 372 -52.34 -17.64 12.28
C PHE A 372 -53.74 -17.94 12.82
N LEU A 373 -53.92 -17.95 14.15
CA LEU A 373 -55.22 -18.16 14.81
C LEU A 373 -56.20 -16.99 14.68
N SER A 374 -55.73 -15.81 14.24
CA SER A 374 -56.57 -14.63 14.03
C SER A 374 -57.08 -14.47 12.58
N ILE A 375 -56.57 -15.26 11.63
CA ILE A 375 -57.02 -15.23 10.23
C ILE A 375 -58.21 -16.19 10.00
N ASP A 376 -58.35 -17.25 10.81
CA ASP A 376 -59.41 -18.26 10.67
C ASP A 376 -60.74 -17.93 11.41
N LEU A 377 -60.90 -16.71 11.94
CA LEU A 377 -62.15 -16.24 12.55
C LEU A 377 -63.02 -15.35 11.65
N ILE A 378 -62.72 -15.25 10.35
CA ILE A 378 -63.67 -14.71 9.38
C ILE A 378 -64.61 -15.85 8.96
N ASN A 379 -65.66 -16.00 9.77
CA ASN A 379 -66.75 -16.95 9.61
C ASN A 379 -67.51 -16.68 8.29
N PRO A 380 -67.55 -17.60 7.30
CA PRO A 380 -68.37 -17.45 6.10
C PRO A 380 -69.69 -18.21 6.28
N GLU A 381 -70.56 -17.75 7.18
CA GLU A 381 -71.99 -18.12 7.21
C GLU A 381 -72.76 -16.81 7.49
N ASN A 382 -73.67 -16.32 6.67
CA ASN A 382 -74.77 -17.04 6.04
C ASN A 382 -75.28 -16.31 4.76
N PRO A 383 -75.87 -17.04 3.79
CA PRO A 383 -76.56 -16.52 2.62
C PRO A 383 -78.00 -16.08 2.96
N ASP A 384 -78.61 -15.32 2.05
CA ASP A 384 -80.02 -14.90 2.05
C ASP A 384 -80.51 -13.97 3.18
N SER A 385 -80.64 -12.68 2.84
CA SER A 385 -81.85 -11.93 3.20
C SER A 385 -82.25 -10.99 2.07
N THR A 386 -83.49 -11.15 1.67
CA THR A 386 -84.23 -10.55 0.57
C THR A 386 -84.61 -9.09 0.81
N SER A 387 -84.53 -8.26 -0.23
CA SER A 387 -85.63 -7.40 -0.70
C SER A 387 -85.39 -6.95 -2.13
#